data_AF-A0A974CUI4-F1
#
_entry.id   AF-A0A974CUI4-F1
#
_cell.length_a   1.000
_cell.length_b   1.000
_cell.length_c   1.000
_cell.angle_alpha   90.00
_cell.angle_beta   90.00
_cell.angle_gamma   90.00
#
_symmetry.space_group_name_H-M   'P 1'
#
loop_
_entity.id
_entity.type
_entity.pdbx_description
1 polymer ?
#
loop_
_entity_poly.entity_id
_entity_poly.type
_entity_poly.pdbx_seq_one_letter_code
_entity_poly.pdbx_strand_id
1 'polypeptide(L)'
;MVLPVRVSITSPPQVPLSQKPEINWVSLVVTYNPQLRTLREISRDLQGTLHKDERLKRIFPDPPLLAFRQPHGLKSLITRSALLQPTKNGTYLCGKKQCKTCPHILTSDKLPIPDTLEEYSIYGHYNCSTSNVVYLIQCTKCITGGLYTGETGQSLRKRNTHHRFTITNKKLYTPIGNNFNGSHHSIKDLSILVLKGNFKTDNERKVWEYKLMETFNSLKNGLNLDLVFMANYVD
;
A
#
# COMPACT_ATOMS: atom_id res chain seq x y z
N MET A 1 50.21 -15.52 -56.17
CA MET A 1 50.57 -14.89 -54.87
C MET A 1 49.82 -13.58 -54.76
N VAL A 2 48.84 -13.51 -53.87
CA VAL A 2 47.96 -12.35 -53.70
C VAL A 2 48.56 -11.45 -52.61
N LEU A 3 48.86 -10.19 -52.95
CA LEU A 3 49.32 -9.18 -51.99
C LEU A 3 48.10 -8.60 -51.23
N PRO A 4 48.16 -8.39 -49.91
CA PRO A 4 47.05 -7.80 -49.17
C PRO A 4 47.09 -6.27 -49.29
N VAL A 5 45.97 -5.67 -49.69
CA VAL A 5 45.74 -4.22 -49.65
C VAL A 5 45.41 -3.83 -48.21
N ARG A 6 46.27 -3.03 -47.57
CA ARG A 6 46.01 -2.41 -46.26
C ARG A 6 45.11 -1.18 -46.45
N VAL A 7 43.87 -1.27 -46.00
CA VAL A 7 42.98 -0.10 -45.88
C VAL A 7 43.28 0.58 -44.54
N SER A 8 43.75 1.83 -44.60
CA SER A 8 44.01 2.65 -43.42
C SER A 8 42.72 3.33 -43.00
N ILE A 9 42.17 2.96 -41.83
CA ILE A 9 40.97 3.58 -41.27
C ILE A 9 41.42 4.74 -40.39
N THR A 10 41.30 5.98 -40.87
CA THR A 10 41.47 7.18 -40.03
C THR A 10 40.22 7.38 -39.18
N SER A 11 40.38 7.48 -37.87
CA SER A 11 39.30 7.81 -36.94
C SER A 11 38.79 9.24 -37.18
N PRO A 12 37.46 9.49 -37.03
CA PRO A 12 36.90 10.81 -37.21
C PRO A 12 37.35 11.77 -36.08
N PRO A 13 37.41 13.09 -36.34
CA PRO A 13 37.84 14.07 -35.34
C PRO A 13 36.83 14.14 -34.19
N GLN A 14 37.33 14.13 -32.96
CA GLN A 14 36.51 14.33 -31.77
C GLN A 14 36.14 15.81 -31.65
N VAL A 15 34.85 16.11 -31.73
CA VAL A 15 34.29 17.44 -31.44
C VAL A 15 34.33 17.66 -29.92
N PRO A 16 34.83 18.80 -29.41
CA PRO A 16 34.80 19.07 -27.98
C PRO A 16 33.35 19.15 -27.48
N LEU A 17 33.03 18.37 -26.45
CA LEU A 17 31.77 18.50 -25.71
C LEU A 17 31.73 19.87 -25.03
N SER A 18 30.96 20.79 -25.61
CA SER A 18 30.54 22.02 -24.94
C SER A 18 29.90 21.65 -23.59
N GLN A 19 30.49 22.13 -22.50
CA GLN A 19 29.90 21.99 -21.17
C GLN A 19 28.56 22.73 -21.16
N LYS A 20 27.45 21.98 -21.02
CA LYS A 20 26.15 22.60 -20.78
C LYS A 20 26.22 23.35 -19.45
N PRO A 21 25.78 24.62 -19.38
CA PRO A 21 25.68 25.31 -18.10
C PRO A 21 24.80 24.49 -17.15
N GLU A 22 25.15 24.42 -15.87
CA GLU A 22 24.25 23.93 -14.82
C GLU A 22 23.09 24.90 -14.71
N ILE A 23 21.98 24.51 -15.33
CA ILE A 23 20.79 25.32 -15.40
C ILE A 23 19.87 24.95 -14.23
N ASN A 24 19.71 25.88 -13.28
CA ASN A 24 18.92 25.71 -12.05
C ASN A 24 17.43 26.10 -12.25
N TRP A 25 16.77 25.61 -13.31
CA TRP A 25 15.34 25.88 -13.52
C TRP A 25 14.49 25.03 -12.58
N VAL A 26 13.63 25.67 -11.78
CA VAL A 26 12.61 24.97 -10.99
C VAL A 26 11.35 24.81 -11.84
N SER A 27 10.87 23.58 -12.02
CA SER A 27 9.67 23.28 -12.82
C SER A 27 8.39 23.41 -12.00
N LEU A 28 7.40 24.16 -12.51
CA LEU A 28 6.02 24.16 -12.04
C LEU A 28 5.21 23.18 -12.89
N VAL A 29 4.98 21.97 -12.36
CA VAL A 29 4.27 20.91 -13.09
C VAL A 29 2.76 20.98 -12.80
N VAL A 30 1.95 21.23 -13.84
CA VAL A 30 0.48 21.27 -13.77
C VAL A 30 -0.15 20.26 -14.74
N THR A 31 -1.36 19.79 -14.45
CA THR A 31 -2.12 18.99 -15.43
C THR A 31 -2.58 19.90 -16.56
N TYR A 32 -2.37 19.49 -17.82
CA TYR A 32 -2.85 20.25 -18.96
C TYR A 32 -4.37 20.43 -18.92
N ASN A 33 -4.81 21.70 -18.97
CA ASN A 33 -6.19 22.10 -19.14
C ASN A 33 -6.22 23.28 -20.14
N PRO A 34 -6.97 23.20 -21.25
CA PRO A 34 -7.03 24.25 -22.27
C PRO A 34 -7.59 25.59 -21.78
N GLN A 35 -8.22 25.63 -20.59
CA GLN A 35 -8.69 26.86 -19.93
C GLN A 35 -7.59 27.58 -19.15
N LEU A 36 -6.46 26.93 -18.88
CA LEU A 36 -5.36 27.47 -18.07
C LEU A 36 -4.28 28.17 -18.91
N ARG A 37 -4.69 28.96 -19.92
CA ARG A 37 -3.75 29.62 -20.86
C ARG A 37 -2.91 30.72 -20.21
N THR A 38 -3.45 31.36 -19.18
CA THR A 38 -2.83 32.51 -18.49
C THR A 38 -1.85 32.11 -17.39
N LEU A 39 -1.66 30.82 -17.10
CA LEU A 39 -0.75 30.36 -16.03
C LEU A 39 0.69 30.88 -16.19
N ARG A 40 1.14 31.05 -17.43
CA ARG A 40 2.47 31.59 -17.72
C ARG A 40 2.58 33.06 -17.34
N GLU A 41 1.52 33.83 -17.52
CA GLU A 41 1.45 35.26 -17.16
C GLU A 41 1.37 35.40 -15.64
N ILE A 42 0.48 34.64 -15.00
CA ILE A 42 0.33 34.60 -13.54
C ILE A 42 1.65 34.26 -12.85
N SER A 43 2.39 33.27 -13.37
CA SER A 43 3.71 32.90 -12.83
C SER A 43 4.71 34.05 -12.88
N ARG A 44 4.67 34.87 -13.94
CA ARG A 44 5.54 36.05 -14.09
C ARG A 44 5.10 37.19 -13.17
N ASP A 45 3.80 37.44 -13.06
CA ASP A 45 3.25 38.50 -12.21
C ASP A 45 3.50 38.24 -10.73
N LEU A 46 3.39 36.99 -10.29
CA LEU A 46 3.63 36.59 -8.90
C LEU A 46 5.11 36.51 -8.53
N GLN A 47 6.04 36.57 -9.51
CA GLN A 47 7.48 36.50 -9.26
C GLN A 47 7.94 37.59 -8.28
N GLY A 48 7.45 38.82 -8.45
CA GLY A 48 7.78 39.92 -7.54
C GLY A 48 7.31 39.67 -6.10
N THR A 49 6.26 38.87 -5.90
CA THR A 49 5.79 38.47 -4.57
C THR A 49 6.71 37.42 -3.96
N LEU A 50 7.18 36.45 -4.74
CA LEU A 50 8.16 35.44 -4.30
C LEU A 50 9.48 36.08 -3.88
N HIS A 51 9.89 37.16 -4.54
CA HIS A 51 11.14 37.87 -4.24
C HIS A 51 11.09 38.75 -2.98
N LYS A 52 9.92 38.93 -2.36
CA LYS A 52 9.81 39.61 -1.05
C LYS A 52 10.45 38.81 0.08
N ASP A 53 10.58 37.49 -0.09
CA ASP A 53 11.24 36.59 0.84
C ASP A 53 12.61 36.18 0.29
N GLU A 54 13.68 36.48 1.04
CA GLU A 54 15.07 36.18 0.63
C GLU A 54 15.36 34.69 0.44
N ARG A 55 14.68 33.81 1.19
CA ARG A 55 14.80 32.36 1.00
C ARG A 55 14.15 31.94 -0.31
N LEU A 56 12.97 32.46 -0.62
CA LEU A 56 12.26 32.12 -1.87
C LEU A 56 12.96 32.70 -3.10
N LYS A 57 13.50 33.91 -3.00
CA LYS A 57 14.35 34.53 -4.05
C LYS A 57 15.56 33.68 -4.39
N ARG A 58 16.21 33.07 -3.39
CA ARG A 58 17.33 32.14 -3.59
C ARG A 58 16.92 30.84 -4.28
N ILE A 59 15.70 30.35 -4.02
CA ILE A 59 15.18 29.10 -4.60
C ILE A 59 14.63 29.32 -6.01
N PHE A 60 13.97 30.46 -6.25
CA PHE A 60 13.32 30.84 -7.50
C PHE A 60 13.91 32.15 -8.02
N PRO A 61 15.16 32.15 -8.50
CA PRO A 61 15.77 33.35 -9.08
C PRO A 61 14.96 33.84 -10.29
N ASP A 62 14.55 32.89 -11.15
CA ASP A 62 13.71 33.12 -12.31
C ASP A 62 12.29 32.53 -12.13
N PRO A 63 11.30 32.99 -12.92
CA PRO A 63 9.97 32.38 -12.93
C PRO A 63 10.06 30.88 -13.23
N PRO A 64 9.35 30.03 -12.48
CA PRO A 64 9.44 28.60 -12.65
C PRO A 64 8.97 28.17 -14.05
N LEU A 65 9.67 27.18 -14.61
CA LEU A 65 9.36 26.64 -15.93
C LEU A 65 8.01 25.91 -15.87
N LEU A 66 7.02 26.42 -16.60
CA LEU A 66 5.70 25.79 -16.67
C LEU A 66 5.80 24.50 -17.49
N ALA A 67 5.54 23.36 -16.85
CA ALA A 67 5.53 22.05 -17.47
C ALA A 67 4.13 21.43 -17.34
N PHE A 68 3.67 20.79 -18.41
CA PHE A 68 2.35 20.15 -18.45
C PHE A 68 2.48 18.64 -18.35
N ARG A 69 1.76 18.02 -17.40
CA ARG A 69 1.49 16.58 -17.41
C ARG A 69 0.19 16.30 -18.16
N GLN A 70 0.16 15.21 -18.92
CA GLN A 70 -1.02 14.77 -19.63
C GLN A 70 -2.14 14.42 -18.63
N PRO A 71 -3.41 14.85 -18.87
CA PRO A 71 -4.53 14.41 -18.07
C PRO A 71 -4.81 12.91 -18.30
N HIS A 72 -5.48 12.28 -17.33
CA HIS A 72 -5.92 10.90 -17.49
C HIS A 72 -6.79 10.76 -18.73
N GLY A 73 -6.43 9.84 -19.63
CA GLY A 73 -7.23 9.56 -20.82
C GLY A 73 -8.54 8.88 -20.47
N LEU A 74 -9.55 9.02 -21.35
CA LEU A 74 -10.88 8.44 -21.18
C LEU A 74 -10.83 6.93 -20.87
N LYS A 75 -9.94 6.21 -21.56
CA LYS A 75 -9.65 4.80 -21.26
C LYS A 75 -9.29 4.61 -19.78
N SER A 76 -8.35 5.36 -19.23
CA SER A 76 -7.94 5.20 -17.82
C SER A 76 -9.03 5.59 -16.80
N LEU A 77 -9.98 6.44 -17.20
CA LEU A 77 -11.14 6.82 -16.39
C LEU A 77 -12.24 5.75 -16.44
N ILE A 78 -12.51 5.18 -17.62
CA ILE A 78 -13.64 4.28 -17.87
C ILE A 78 -13.28 2.80 -17.69
N THR A 79 -12.07 2.36 -18.08
CA THR A 79 -11.68 0.92 -18.05
C THR A 79 -11.27 0.40 -16.67
N ARG A 80 -11.69 1.06 -15.57
CA ARG A 80 -11.51 0.48 -14.23
C ARG A 80 -12.36 -0.76 -13.98
N SER A 81 -13.36 -1.05 -14.82
CA SER A 81 -14.05 -2.33 -14.81
C SER A 81 -13.37 -3.31 -15.76
N ALA A 82 -12.28 -3.93 -15.30
CA ALA A 82 -12.01 -5.28 -15.78
C ALA A 82 -13.27 -6.09 -15.46
N LEU A 83 -13.90 -6.70 -16.47
CA LEU A 83 -14.86 -7.77 -16.24
C LEU A 83 -14.06 -8.89 -15.57
N LEU A 84 -14.07 -8.89 -14.24
CA LEU A 84 -13.47 -9.95 -13.46
C LEU A 84 -14.21 -11.22 -13.88
N GLN A 85 -13.50 -12.18 -14.48
CA GLN A 85 -13.96 -13.56 -14.48
C GLN A 85 -14.43 -13.90 -13.07
N PRO A 86 -15.47 -14.73 -12.87
CA PRO A 86 -15.96 -15.06 -11.53
C PRO A 86 -14.81 -15.62 -10.70
N THR A 87 -14.17 -14.74 -9.92
CA THR A 87 -13.08 -15.10 -9.05
C THR A 87 -13.73 -15.77 -7.86
N LYS A 88 -13.27 -16.98 -7.52
CA LYS A 88 -13.75 -17.68 -6.34
C LYS A 88 -13.61 -16.75 -5.13
N ASN A 89 -14.67 -16.66 -4.34
CA ASN A 89 -14.67 -15.88 -3.12
C ASN A 89 -13.70 -16.47 -2.10
N GLY A 90 -13.09 -15.65 -1.25
CA GLY A 90 -12.21 -16.11 -0.18
C GLY A 90 -10.80 -15.55 -0.25
N THR A 91 -9.96 -16.03 0.67
CA THR A 91 -8.54 -15.70 0.73
C THR A 91 -7.72 -16.86 0.18
N TYR A 92 -6.74 -16.56 -0.68
CA TYR A 92 -5.90 -17.55 -1.33
C TYR A 92 -4.41 -17.17 -1.30
N LEU A 93 -3.57 -18.15 -1.62
CA LEU A 93 -2.14 -17.94 -1.81
C LEU A 93 -1.89 -17.05 -3.04
N CYS A 94 -0.86 -16.20 -2.98
CA CYS A 94 -0.53 -15.30 -4.11
C CYS A 94 0.31 -15.95 -5.23
N GLY A 95 0.65 -17.24 -5.11
CA GLY A 95 1.47 -17.99 -6.08
C GLY A 95 2.96 -17.65 -6.11
N LYS A 96 3.43 -16.62 -5.38
CA LYS A 96 4.86 -16.25 -5.35
C LYS A 96 5.64 -17.16 -4.39
N LYS A 97 6.61 -17.93 -4.94
CA LYS A 97 7.43 -18.91 -4.20
C LYS A 97 8.12 -18.36 -2.94
N GLN A 98 8.59 -17.11 -2.97
CA GLN A 98 9.33 -16.48 -1.86
C GLN A 98 8.44 -15.61 -0.94
N CYS A 99 7.11 -15.69 -1.06
CA CYS A 99 6.23 -14.89 -0.23
C CYS A 99 6.22 -15.39 1.23
N LYS A 100 6.86 -14.66 2.14
CA LYS A 100 6.91 -14.99 3.59
C LYS A 100 5.55 -14.92 4.29
N THR A 101 4.54 -14.31 3.68
CA THR A 101 3.16 -14.24 4.22
C THR A 101 2.35 -15.47 3.85
N CYS A 102 2.56 -16.05 2.67
CA CYS A 102 1.77 -17.19 2.18
C CYS A 102 1.79 -18.44 3.07
N PRO A 103 2.89 -18.81 3.74
CA PRO A 103 2.88 -19.91 4.70
C PRO A 103 1.90 -19.73 5.86
N HIS A 104 1.49 -18.50 6.15
CA HIS A 104 0.53 -18.17 7.20
C HIS A 104 -0.89 -17.96 6.67
N ILE A 105 -1.11 -17.97 5.35
CA ILE A 105 -2.43 -17.69 4.79
C ILE A 105 -3.34 -18.91 5.00
N LEU A 106 -4.45 -18.70 5.71
CA LEU A 106 -5.54 -19.66 5.73
C LEU A 106 -6.35 -19.50 4.44
N THR A 107 -6.37 -20.55 3.62
CA THR A 107 -7.16 -20.56 2.39
C THR A 107 -8.59 -20.99 2.70
N SER A 108 -9.52 -20.04 2.67
CA SER A 108 -10.93 -20.29 2.93
C SER A 108 -11.80 -19.18 2.34
N ASP A 109 -13.05 -19.52 2.02
CA ASP A 109 -14.13 -18.62 1.64
C ASP A 109 -15.15 -18.42 2.76
N LYS A 110 -15.05 -19.19 3.84
CA LYS A 110 -15.91 -19.11 5.02
C LYS A 110 -15.14 -19.31 6.32
N LEU A 111 -15.70 -18.84 7.43
CA LEU A 111 -15.19 -19.09 8.77
C LEU A 111 -16.34 -19.38 9.73
N PRO A 112 -16.17 -20.32 10.68
CA PRO A 112 -17.14 -20.48 11.76
C PRO A 112 -17.13 -19.22 12.64
N ILE A 113 -18.32 -18.77 13.03
CA ILE A 113 -18.49 -17.71 14.02
C ILE A 113 -18.44 -18.35 15.42
N PRO A 114 -17.54 -17.91 16.32
CA PRO A 114 -17.40 -18.50 17.65
C PRO A 114 -18.72 -18.53 18.42
N ASP A 115 -18.92 -19.59 19.21
CA ASP A 115 -20.09 -19.78 20.07
C ASP A 115 -21.44 -19.83 19.32
N THR A 116 -21.43 -20.03 18.00
CA THR A 116 -22.63 -20.16 17.15
C THR A 116 -22.52 -21.34 16.18
N LEU A 117 -23.63 -21.71 15.54
CA LEU A 117 -23.67 -22.66 14.42
C LEU A 117 -23.53 -21.97 13.06
N GLU A 118 -23.29 -20.66 13.04
CA GLU A 118 -23.24 -19.85 11.83
C GLU A 118 -21.83 -19.74 11.25
N GLU A 119 -21.76 -19.46 9.94
CA GLU A 119 -20.51 -19.20 9.23
C GLU A 119 -20.51 -17.80 8.61
N TYR A 120 -19.40 -17.09 8.78
CA TYR A 120 -19.13 -15.85 8.08
C TYR A 120 -18.63 -16.15 6.66
N SER A 121 -19.40 -15.77 5.64
CA SER A 121 -18.99 -15.90 4.24
C SER A 121 -18.16 -14.70 3.78
N ILE A 122 -16.98 -14.97 3.24
CA ILE A 122 -16.07 -13.96 2.69
C ILE A 122 -16.50 -13.66 1.26
N TYR A 123 -16.76 -12.40 0.93
CA TYR A 123 -17.15 -11.99 -0.42
C TYR A 123 -16.01 -11.23 -1.10
N GLY A 124 -15.61 -11.69 -2.29
CA GLY A 124 -14.46 -11.17 -3.03
C GLY A 124 -13.25 -12.11 -2.97
N HIS A 125 -12.32 -11.92 -3.89
CA HIS A 125 -11.12 -12.74 -4.02
C HIS A 125 -9.89 -11.99 -3.50
N TYR A 126 -9.28 -12.53 -2.46
CA TYR A 126 -8.20 -11.89 -1.73
C TYR A 126 -6.94 -12.76 -1.68
N ASN A 127 -5.79 -12.11 -1.52
CA ASN A 127 -4.53 -12.77 -1.21
C ASN A 127 -3.63 -11.84 -0.40
N CYS A 128 -2.41 -12.27 -0.07
CA CYS A 128 -1.49 -11.45 0.72
C CYS A 128 -1.15 -10.08 0.09
N SER A 129 -1.38 -9.87 -1.20
CA SER A 129 -1.09 -8.59 -1.88
C SER A 129 -2.27 -7.62 -1.82
N THR A 130 -3.46 -8.07 -1.40
CA THR A 130 -4.64 -7.23 -1.24
C THR A 130 -4.39 -6.20 -0.14
N SER A 131 -4.70 -4.93 -0.45
CA SER A 131 -4.63 -3.78 0.46
C SER A 131 -6.03 -3.31 0.84
N ASN A 132 -6.14 -2.44 1.84
CA ASN A 132 -7.41 -1.87 2.27
C ASN A 132 -8.40 -2.97 2.69
N VAL A 133 -8.00 -3.72 3.72
CA VAL A 133 -8.69 -4.93 4.19
C VAL A 133 -8.88 -4.91 5.70
N VAL A 134 -9.92 -5.59 6.16
CA VAL A 134 -10.06 -6.13 7.52
C VAL A 134 -9.73 -7.61 7.45
N TYR A 135 -8.87 -8.08 8.34
CA TYR A 135 -8.36 -9.44 8.38
C TYR A 135 -8.54 -10.05 9.77
N LEU A 136 -8.50 -11.38 9.83
CA LEU A 136 -8.49 -12.18 11.05
C LEU A 136 -7.15 -12.90 11.16
N ILE A 137 -6.53 -12.85 12.33
CA ILE A 137 -5.46 -13.75 12.73
C ILE A 137 -6.06 -14.79 13.68
N GLN A 138 -5.76 -16.05 13.44
CA GLN A 138 -6.13 -17.18 14.28
C GLN A 138 -4.86 -17.88 14.75
N CYS A 139 -4.77 -18.11 16.06
CA CYS A 139 -3.83 -19.05 16.63
C CYS A 139 -4.39 -20.48 16.50
N THR A 140 -3.66 -21.38 15.87
CA THR A 140 -4.10 -22.77 15.65
C THR A 140 -4.06 -23.64 16.91
N LYS A 141 -3.39 -23.18 17.97
CA LYS A 141 -3.29 -23.90 19.26
C LYS A 141 -4.32 -23.48 20.29
N CYS A 142 -4.85 -22.27 20.17
CA CYS A 142 -5.87 -21.80 21.09
C CYS A 142 -7.21 -22.43 20.70
N ILE A 143 -7.74 -23.31 21.55
CA ILE A 143 -9.08 -23.89 21.39
C ILE A 143 -10.13 -22.77 21.47
N THR A 144 -9.95 -21.86 22.42
CA THR A 144 -10.74 -20.65 22.59
C THR A 144 -9.81 -19.44 22.69
N GLY A 145 -10.25 -18.31 22.12
CA GLY A 145 -9.57 -17.01 22.26
C GLY A 145 -8.24 -16.77 21.56
N GLY A 146 -7.92 -17.56 20.55
CA GLY A 146 -6.81 -17.28 19.63
C GLY A 146 -7.11 -16.30 18.51
N LEU A 147 -8.22 -15.54 18.57
CA LEU A 147 -8.69 -14.71 17.45
C LEU A 147 -8.32 -13.24 17.64
N TYR A 148 -7.75 -12.64 16.59
CA TYR A 148 -7.45 -11.21 16.52
C TYR A 148 -8.00 -10.63 15.23
N THR A 149 -8.88 -9.64 15.32
CA THR A 149 -9.36 -8.90 14.16
C THR A 149 -8.59 -7.58 14.03
N GLY A 150 -8.17 -7.24 12.82
CA GLY A 150 -7.48 -5.97 12.58
C GLY A 150 -7.70 -5.43 11.17
N GLU A 151 -7.51 -4.12 11.02
CA GLU A 151 -7.52 -3.46 9.71
C GLU A 151 -6.12 -3.10 9.19
N THR A 152 -6.03 -2.92 7.87
CA THR A 152 -4.89 -2.26 7.24
C THR A 152 -5.28 -1.56 5.94
N GLY A 153 -4.88 -0.30 5.78
CA GLY A 153 -4.85 0.39 4.48
C GLY A 153 -3.75 -0.12 3.55
N GLN A 154 -2.65 -0.64 4.11
CA GLN A 154 -1.56 -1.28 3.36
C GLN A 154 -1.91 -2.72 2.95
N SER A 155 -1.06 -3.36 2.15
CA SER A 155 -1.26 -4.78 1.80
C SER A 155 -1.17 -5.70 3.02
N LEU A 156 -1.95 -6.78 3.02
CA LEU A 156 -1.92 -7.80 4.07
C LEU A 156 -0.50 -8.35 4.28
N ARG A 157 0.31 -8.44 3.23
CA ARG A 157 1.73 -8.82 3.29
C ARG A 157 2.54 -7.85 4.14
N LYS A 158 2.40 -6.53 3.92
CA LYS A 158 3.11 -5.53 4.72
C LYS A 158 2.66 -5.60 6.17
N ARG A 159 1.36 -5.72 6.41
CA ARG A 159 0.80 -5.86 7.77
C ARG A 159 1.27 -7.13 8.47
N ASN A 160 1.24 -8.28 7.81
CA ASN A 160 1.76 -9.53 8.38
C ASN A 160 3.28 -9.49 8.55
N THR A 161 4.03 -8.75 7.72
CA THR A 161 5.46 -8.54 7.95
C THR A 161 5.70 -7.83 9.28
N HIS A 162 4.86 -6.84 9.62
CA HIS A 162 4.91 -6.17 10.92
C HIS A 162 4.57 -7.12 12.08
N HIS A 163 3.51 -7.92 11.96
CA HIS A 163 3.18 -8.94 12.98
C HIS A 163 4.31 -9.97 13.16
N ARG A 164 4.90 -10.46 12.07
CA ARG A 164 6.05 -11.36 12.15
C ARG A 164 7.25 -10.69 12.84
N PHE A 165 7.46 -9.41 12.60
CA PHE A 165 8.49 -8.62 13.28
C PHE A 165 8.21 -8.49 14.78
N THR A 166 6.98 -8.20 15.20
CA THR A 166 6.63 -8.11 16.63
C THR A 166 6.84 -9.44 17.35
N ILE A 167 6.48 -10.56 16.71
CA ILE A 167 6.71 -11.91 17.25
C ILE A 167 8.21 -12.21 17.34
N THR A 168 8.96 -12.03 16.24
CA THR A 168 10.40 -12.33 16.18
C THR A 168 11.20 -11.52 17.20
N ASN A 169 10.83 -10.26 17.42
CA ASN A 169 11.51 -9.36 18.35
C ASN A 169 10.89 -9.34 19.75
N LYS A 170 10.05 -10.33 20.09
CA LYS A 170 9.44 -10.50 21.41
C LYS A 170 8.81 -9.21 21.95
N LYS A 171 8.04 -8.51 21.12
CA LYS A 171 7.33 -7.29 21.50
C LYS A 171 6.06 -7.65 22.30
N LEU A 172 6.27 -8.05 23.56
CA LEU A 172 5.24 -8.61 24.45
C LEU A 172 4.13 -7.62 24.85
N TYR A 173 4.34 -6.31 24.66
CA TYR A 173 3.28 -5.31 24.88
C TYR A 173 2.20 -5.32 23.79
N THR A 174 2.44 -5.99 22.65
CA THR A 174 1.41 -6.16 21.61
C THR A 174 0.67 -7.48 21.84
N PRO A 175 -0.65 -7.55 21.61
CA PRO A 175 -1.41 -8.79 21.84
C PRO A 175 -0.89 -9.97 21.01
N ILE A 176 -0.59 -9.72 19.73
CA ILE A 176 0.02 -10.71 18.83
C ILE A 176 1.40 -11.12 19.34
N GLY A 177 2.26 -10.17 19.70
CA GLY A 177 3.60 -10.46 20.21
C GLY A 177 3.57 -11.25 21.53
N ASN A 178 2.64 -10.93 22.43
CA ASN A 178 2.44 -11.63 23.69
C ASN A 178 1.99 -13.09 23.45
N ASN A 179 0.92 -13.28 22.66
CA ASN A 179 0.33 -14.60 22.42
C ASN A 179 1.33 -15.57 21.78
N PHE A 180 1.96 -15.17 20.66
CA PHE A 180 2.82 -16.07 19.89
C PHE A 180 4.24 -16.23 20.46
N ASN A 181 4.56 -15.54 21.57
CA ASN A 181 5.76 -15.80 22.38
C ASN A 181 5.43 -16.43 23.75
N GLY A 182 4.15 -16.74 24.00
CA GLY A 182 3.72 -17.45 25.21
C GLY A 182 4.17 -18.91 25.22
N SER A 183 3.98 -19.59 26.36
CA SER A 183 4.31 -21.00 26.51
C SER A 183 3.61 -21.84 25.44
N HIS A 184 4.37 -22.71 24.77
CA HIS A 184 3.90 -23.61 23.70
C HIS A 184 3.36 -22.93 22.43
N HIS A 185 3.50 -21.61 22.28
CA HIS A 185 3.08 -20.88 21.09
C HIS A 185 4.28 -20.41 20.26
N SER A 186 4.08 -20.28 18.95
CA SER A 186 5.10 -19.80 18.03
C SER A 186 4.48 -19.19 16.78
N ILE A 187 5.30 -18.51 15.98
CA ILE A 187 4.90 -18.00 14.66
C ILE A 187 4.34 -19.08 13.71
N LYS A 188 4.65 -20.37 13.94
CA LYS A 188 4.10 -21.47 13.12
C LYS A 188 2.62 -21.70 13.36
N ASP A 189 2.13 -21.26 14.53
CA ASP A 189 0.73 -21.40 14.94
C ASP A 189 -0.12 -20.21 14.45
N LEU A 190 0.48 -19.25 13.73
CA LEU A 190 -0.20 -18.09 13.17
C LEU A 190 -0.80 -18.40 11.81
N SER A 191 -2.13 -18.30 11.74
CA SER A 191 -2.93 -18.29 10.51
C SER A 191 -3.55 -16.92 10.31
N ILE A 192 -3.63 -16.42 9.08
CA ILE A 192 -4.21 -15.11 8.74
C ILE A 192 -5.03 -15.19 7.46
N LEU A 193 -6.16 -14.50 7.43
CA LEU A 193 -6.99 -14.35 6.22
C LEU A 193 -7.75 -13.03 6.18
N VAL A 194 -8.16 -12.62 4.98
CA VAL A 194 -9.00 -11.42 4.78
C VAL A 194 -10.46 -11.78 5.04
N LEU A 195 -11.14 -10.98 5.87
CA LEU A 195 -12.58 -11.06 6.09
C LEU A 195 -13.33 -10.21 5.07
N LYS A 196 -12.84 -8.99 4.83
CA LYS A 196 -13.46 -8.02 3.91
C LYS A 196 -12.42 -7.04 3.39
N GLY A 197 -12.63 -6.53 2.17
CA GLY A 197 -11.77 -5.51 1.57
C GLY A 197 -12.50 -4.58 0.62
N ASN A 198 -11.72 -3.75 -0.08
CA ASN A 198 -12.19 -2.77 -1.08
C ASN A 198 -13.07 -1.64 -0.50
N PHE A 199 -12.75 -1.17 0.71
CA PHE A 199 -13.46 -0.04 1.34
C PHE A 199 -13.25 1.27 0.59
N LYS A 200 -14.25 2.17 0.61
CA LYS A 200 -14.14 3.49 -0.03
C LYS A 200 -13.35 4.48 0.82
N THR A 201 -13.46 4.36 2.14
CA THR A 201 -12.83 5.28 3.10
C THR A 201 -12.18 4.51 4.25
N ASP A 202 -11.22 5.15 4.91
CA ASP A 202 -10.61 4.61 6.14
C ASP A 202 -11.64 4.46 7.27
N ASN A 203 -12.61 5.39 7.36
CA ASN A 203 -13.67 5.31 8.35
C ASN A 203 -14.56 4.08 8.14
N GLU A 204 -14.96 3.81 6.89
CA GLU A 204 -15.73 2.61 6.57
C GLU A 204 -14.97 1.34 6.98
N ARG A 205 -13.66 1.28 6.72
CA ARG A 205 -12.83 0.14 7.09
C ARG A 205 -12.77 -0.06 8.62
N LYS A 206 -12.64 1.00 9.40
CA LYS A 206 -12.64 0.94 10.87
C LYS A 206 -13.99 0.55 11.47
N VAL A 207 -15.10 1.04 10.91
CA VAL A 207 -16.44 0.60 11.30
C VAL A 207 -16.61 -0.90 11.05
N TRP A 208 -16.08 -1.41 9.93
CA TRP A 208 -16.10 -2.84 9.65
C TRP A 208 -15.17 -3.66 10.55
N GLU A 209 -14.00 -3.13 10.92
CA GLU A 209 -13.13 -3.74 11.93
C GLU A 209 -13.89 -3.97 13.23
N TYR A 210 -14.56 -2.92 13.73
CA TYR A 210 -15.40 -3.01 14.94
C TYR A 210 -16.49 -4.09 14.82
N LYS A 211 -17.29 -4.07 13.75
CA LYS A 211 -18.36 -5.06 13.53
C LYS A 211 -17.83 -6.49 13.49
N LEU A 212 -16.67 -6.69 12.87
CA LEU A 212 -16.04 -8.01 12.78
C LEU A 212 -15.37 -8.41 14.09
N MET A 213 -14.91 -7.45 14.91
CA MET A 213 -14.44 -7.73 16.27
C MET A 213 -15.57 -8.27 17.15
N GLU A 214 -16.78 -7.71 17.06
CA GLU A 214 -17.98 -8.20 17.73
C GLU A 214 -18.40 -9.57 17.18
N THR A 215 -18.48 -9.70 15.85
CA THR A 215 -18.88 -10.95 15.18
C THR A 215 -18.00 -12.13 15.60
N PHE A 216 -16.68 -11.94 15.61
CA PHE A 216 -15.72 -12.98 16.01
C PHE A 216 -15.38 -12.98 17.50
N ASN A 217 -16.12 -12.19 18.30
CA ASN A 217 -15.94 -12.05 19.75
C ASN A 217 -14.48 -11.83 20.20
N SER A 218 -13.69 -11.17 19.34
CA SER A 218 -12.23 -11.07 19.48
C SER A 218 -11.78 -10.12 20.59
N LEU A 219 -12.69 -9.29 21.11
CA LEU A 219 -12.48 -8.42 22.27
C LEU A 219 -12.66 -9.15 23.61
N LYS A 220 -13.74 -9.94 23.74
CA LYS A 220 -14.09 -10.58 25.00
C LYS A 220 -13.37 -11.90 25.17
N ASN A 221 -13.38 -12.70 24.11
CA ASN A 221 -12.84 -14.06 24.06
C ASN A 221 -11.78 -14.13 22.96
N GLY A 222 -10.91 -13.13 22.82
CA GLY A 222 -9.87 -13.11 21.81
C GLY A 222 -8.64 -12.32 22.25
N LEU A 223 -7.82 -11.94 21.28
CA LEU A 223 -6.55 -11.26 21.50
C LEU A 223 -6.66 -9.73 21.41
N ASN A 224 -7.77 -9.15 20.96
CA ASN A 224 -7.92 -7.69 20.91
C ASN A 224 -8.05 -7.15 22.36
N LEU A 225 -7.21 -6.18 22.73
CA LEU A 225 -7.12 -5.70 24.12
C LEU A 225 -8.17 -4.63 24.47
N ASP A 226 -8.47 -3.74 23.53
CA ASP A 226 -9.36 -2.61 23.77
C ASP A 226 -9.86 -1.96 22.47
N LEU A 227 -10.88 -1.11 22.62
CA LEU A 227 -11.46 -0.27 21.57
C LEU A 227 -10.77 1.09 21.47
N VAL A 228 -9.49 1.22 21.85
CA VAL A 228 -8.81 2.54 21.98
C VAL A 228 -8.87 3.39 20.70
N PHE A 229 -9.10 2.78 19.53
CA PHE A 229 -9.32 3.52 18.29
C PHE A 229 -10.66 4.28 18.23
N MET A 230 -11.68 3.93 19.03
CA MET A 230 -13.01 4.58 19.08
C MET A 230 -13.04 5.88 19.88
N ALA A 231 -12.03 6.16 20.73
CA ALA A 231 -11.97 7.39 21.51
C ALA A 231 -11.83 8.66 20.64
N ASN A 232 -11.49 8.51 19.36
CA ASN A 232 -11.38 9.61 18.38
C ASN A 232 -12.62 9.75 17.48
N TYR A 233 -13.75 9.12 17.84
CA TYR A 233 -14.98 9.08 17.03
C TYR A 233 -16.22 9.56 17.78
N VAL A 234 -16.04 10.20 18.94
CA VAL A 234 -17.10 10.98 19.57
C VAL A 234 -16.95 12.41 19.06
N ASP A 235 -17.66 12.71 17.97
CA ASP A 235 -18.12 14.03 17.55
C ASP A 235 -19.44 13.87 16.79
#